data_AF-A0A1T5MQX6-F1
#
_entry.id   AF-A0A1T5MQX6-F1
#
_cell.length_a   1.000
_cell.length_b   1.000
_cell.length_c   1.000
_cell.angle_alpha   90.00
_cell.angle_beta   90.00
_cell.angle_gamma   90.00
#
_symmetry.space_group_name_H-M   'P 1'
#
loop_
_entity.id
_entity.type
_entity.pdbx_description
1 polymer ?
#
loop_
_entity_poly.entity_id
_entity_poly.type
_entity_poly.pdbx_seq_one_letter_code
_entity_poly.pdbx_strand_id
1 'polypeptide(L)'
;MDIQRHPRSVVNLAKELKNLIDAYWSRDISEEQMREYVLYFAKYEKKKLFRANDYSPTIKQRVGKKRLEVIDKVLDGYQMSF
;
A
#
# COMPACT_ATOMS: atom_id res chain seq x y z
N MET A 1 6.42 -14.05 -4.15
CA MET A 1 5.63 -13.62 -2.97
C MET A 1 4.15 -13.72 -3.33
N ASP A 2 3.31 -14.27 -2.45
CA ASP A 2 1.85 -14.27 -2.62
C ASP A 2 1.27 -13.09 -1.83
N ILE A 3 0.73 -12.08 -2.52
CA ILE A 3 0.11 -10.90 -1.90
C ILE A 3 -1.40 -11.05 -1.95
N GLN A 4 -2.02 -11.00 -0.78
CA GLN A 4 -3.48 -11.10 -0.71
C GLN A 4 -4.12 -9.78 -1.16
N ARG A 5 -4.67 -9.76 -2.37
CA ARG A 5 -5.34 -8.60 -2.98
C ARG A 5 -6.55 -8.09 -2.17
N HIS A 6 -7.31 -8.98 -1.51
CA HIS A 6 -8.44 -8.63 -0.66
C HIS A 6 -8.17 -8.95 0.81
N PRO A 7 -7.44 -8.10 1.53
CA PRO A 7 -7.14 -8.32 2.94
C PRO A 7 -8.43 -8.24 3.78
N ARG A 8 -8.61 -9.19 4.70
CA ARG A 8 -9.83 -9.29 5.53
C ARG A 8 -10.02 -8.11 6.49
N SER A 9 -8.93 -7.43 6.86
CA SER A 9 -8.92 -6.35 7.84
C SER A 9 -7.86 -5.30 7.49
N VAL A 10 -7.97 -4.11 8.10
CA VAL A 10 -6.96 -3.04 8.00
C VAL A 10 -5.58 -3.52 8.49
N VAL A 11 -5.58 -4.40 9.49
CA VAL A 11 -4.36 -5.03 10.02
C VAL A 11 -3.69 -5.91 8.96
N ASN A 12 -4.46 -6.74 8.24
CA ASN A 12 -3.91 -7.53 7.15
C ASN A 12 -3.40 -6.64 6.03
N LEU A 13 -4.16 -5.61 5.63
CA LEU A 13 -3.71 -4.66 4.61
C LEU A 13 -2.37 -4.02 4.97
N ALA A 14 -2.20 -3.62 6.23
CA ALA A 14 -0.92 -3.05 6.70
C ALA A 14 0.24 -4.05 6.61
N LYS A 15 -0.02 -5.34 6.89
CA LYS A 15 0.98 -6.40 6.76
C LYS A 15 1.35 -6.63 5.29
N GLU A 16 0.36 -6.69 4.41
CA GLU A 16 0.57 -6.86 2.96
C GLU A 16 1.37 -5.68 2.38
N LEU A 17 1.02 -4.43 2.72
CA LEU A 17 1.76 -3.25 2.28
C LEU A 17 3.19 -3.24 2.79
N LYS A 18 3.40 -3.60 4.06
CA LYS A 18 4.75 -3.70 4.62
C LYS A 18 5.58 -4.70 3.84
N ASN A 19 5.05 -5.92 3.66
CA ASN A 19 5.77 -6.98 2.97
C ASN A 19 6.01 -6.64 1.49
N LEU A 20 5.07 -5.97 0.84
CA LEU A 20 5.19 -5.51 -0.55
C LEU A 20 6.36 -4.54 -0.71
N ILE A 21 6.44 -3.51 0.14
CA ILE A 21 7.52 -2.53 0.07
C ILE A 21 8.86 -3.16 0.47
N ASP A 22 8.86 -4.06 1.46
CA ASP A 22 10.07 -4.81 1.86
C ASP A 22 10.57 -5.70 0.70
N ALA A 23 9.68 -6.38 -0.01
CA ALA A 23 10.03 -7.19 -1.18
C ALA A 23 10.59 -6.32 -2.33
N TYR A 24 10.04 -5.12 -2.53
CA TYR A 24 10.58 -4.16 -3.49
C TYR A 24 12.00 -3.71 -3.11
N TRP A 25 12.24 -3.38 -1.84
CA TRP A 25 13.56 -2.99 -1.36
C TRP A 25 14.59 -4.13 -1.45
N SER A 26 14.16 -5.37 -1.22
CA SER A 26 14.99 -6.57 -1.38
C SER A 26 15.19 -6.99 -2.83
N ARG A 27 14.58 -6.29 -3.80
CA ARG A 27 14.59 -6.62 -5.24
C ARG A 27 13.95 -7.98 -5.57
N ASP A 28 13.06 -8.47 -4.71
CA ASP A 28 12.29 -9.70 -4.93
C ASP A 28 11.14 -9.48 -5.93
N ILE A 29 10.69 -8.23 -6.08
CA ILE A 29 9.67 -7.81 -7.05
C ILE A 29 10.13 -6.56 -7.80
N SER A 30 9.62 -6.38 -9.02
CA SER A 30 9.90 -5.17 -9.80
C SER A 30 9.12 -3.96 -9.28
N GLU A 31 9.56 -2.76 -9.66
CA GLU A 31 8.81 -1.53 -9.37
C GLU A 31 7.40 -1.59 -9.97
N GLU A 32 7.25 -2.09 -11.19
CA GLU A 32 5.94 -2.23 -11.86
C GLU A 32 4.98 -3.12 -11.07
N GLN A 33 5.46 -4.26 -10.56
CA GLN A 33 4.67 -5.14 -9.71
C GLN A 33 4.26 -4.43 -8.42
N MET A 34 5.20 -3.72 -7.79
CA MET A 34 4.91 -2.95 -6.58
C MET A 34 3.85 -1.88 -6.82
N ARG A 35 3.97 -1.13 -7.92
CA ARG A 35 2.98 -0.12 -8.32
C ARG A 35 1.61 -0.75 -8.57
N GLU A 36 1.53 -1.87 -9.29
CA GLU A 36 0.26 -2.56 -9.53
C GLU A 36 -0.49 -2.86 -8.22
N TYR A 37 0.19 -3.46 -7.24
CA TYR A 37 -0.42 -3.80 -5.96
C TYR A 37 -0.81 -2.57 -5.13
N VAL A 38 0.05 -1.54 -5.08
CA VAL A 38 -0.26 -0.29 -4.36
C VAL A 38 -1.50 0.39 -4.96
N LEU A 39 -1.54 0.52 -6.29
CA LEU A 39 -2.68 1.11 -6.98
C LEU A 39 -3.95 0.28 -6.82
N TYR A 40 -3.83 -1.05 -6.81
CA TYR A 40 -4.94 -1.94 -6.53
C TYR A 40 -5.52 -1.69 -5.13
N PHE A 41 -4.67 -1.63 -4.10
CA PHE A 41 -5.11 -1.36 -2.72
C PHE A 41 -5.72 0.04 -2.58
N ALA A 42 -5.17 1.05 -3.24
CA ALA A 42 -5.73 2.39 -3.26
C ALA A 42 -7.10 2.44 -3.95
N LYS A 43 -7.31 1.68 -5.02
CA LYS A 43 -8.57 1.66 -5.79
C LYS A 43 -9.67 0.87 -5.07
N TYR A 44 -9.38 -0.36 -4.65
CA TYR A 44 -10.39 -1.30 -4.16
C TYR A 44 -10.52 -1.32 -2.64
N GLU A 45 -9.41 -1.07 -1.92
CA GLU A 45 -9.35 -1.16 -0.47
C GLU A 45 -9.25 0.22 0.21
N LYS A 46 -9.67 1.29 -0.50
CA LYS A 46 -9.58 2.69 -0.05
C LYS A 46 -10.10 2.93 1.37
N LYS A 47 -11.22 2.27 1.74
CA LYS A 47 -11.84 2.41 3.07
C LYS A 47 -10.97 1.87 4.21
N LYS A 48 -10.06 0.94 3.90
CA LYS A 48 -9.11 0.35 4.86
C LYS A 48 -7.79 1.13 4.85
N LEU A 49 -7.37 1.56 3.66
CA LEU A 49 -6.11 2.29 3.48
C LEU A 49 -6.18 3.70 4.04
N PHE A 50 -7.23 4.44 3.71
CA PHE A 50 -7.43 5.84 4.06
C PHE A 50 -8.57 6.00 5.07
N ARG A 51 -8.43 6.99 5.94
CA ARG A 51 -9.46 7.45 6.87
C ARG A 51 -9.44 8.98 6.87
N ALA A 52 -10.59 9.58 6.56
CA ALA A 52 -10.69 11.01 6.28
C ALA A 52 -9.75 11.42 5.12
N ASN A 53 -8.77 12.30 5.37
CA ASN A 53 -7.83 12.80 4.38
C ASN A 53 -6.41 12.23 4.54
N ASP A 54 -6.25 11.13 5.26
CA ASP A 54 -4.95 10.55 5.57
C ASP A 54 -5.01 9.02 5.63
N TYR A 55 -3.86 8.35 5.76
CA TYR A 55 -3.79 6.93 6.06
C TYR A 55 -4.48 6.62 7.39
N SER A 56 -5.11 5.44 7.45
CA SER A 56 -5.72 5.00 8.70
C SER A 56 -4.65 4.83 9.81
N PRO A 57 -4.99 5.07 11.09
CA PRO A 57 -4.01 5.02 12.19
C PRO A 57 -3.26 3.68 12.26
N THR A 58 -3.96 2.58 11.99
CA THR A 58 -3.38 1.23 11.94
C THR A 58 -2.33 1.07 10.84
N ILE A 59 -2.58 1.67 9.65
CA ILE A 59 -1.63 1.66 8.54
C ILE A 59 -0.39 2.46 8.93
N LYS A 60 -0.55 3.69 9.45
CA LYS A 60 0.56 4.50 9.95
C LYS A 60 1.43 3.79 10.97
N GLN A 61 0.80 3.17 11.95
CA GLN A 61 1.51 2.49 13.04
C GLN A 61 2.27 1.25 12.56
N ARG A 62 1.68 0.45 11.66
CA ARG A 62 2.25 -0.85 11.28
C ARG A 62 3.16 -0.82 10.06
N VAL A 63 2.86 0.04 9.07
CA VAL A 63 3.67 0.17 7.85
C VAL A 63 4.89 1.05 8.13
N GLY A 64 4.69 2.13 8.89
CA GLY A 64 5.73 3.06 9.28
C GLY A 64 6.08 4.07 8.19
N LYS A 65 6.65 5.22 8.63
CA LYS A 65 6.85 6.42 7.81
C LYS A 65 7.59 6.16 6.49
N LYS A 66 8.76 5.51 6.53
CA LYS A 66 9.59 5.30 5.33
C LYS A 66 8.89 4.52 4.22
N ARG A 67 8.07 3.53 4.58
CA ARG A 67 7.32 2.72 3.61
C ARG A 67 6.13 3.48 3.07
N LEU A 68 5.47 4.27 3.92
CA LEU A 68 4.41 5.17 3.49
C LEU A 68 4.93 6.21 2.49
N GLU A 69 6.12 6.77 2.68
CA GLU A 69 6.72 7.71 1.72
C GLU A 69 6.93 7.08 0.33
N VAL A 70 7.23 5.77 0.25
CA VAL A 70 7.30 5.06 -1.04
C VAL A 70 5.91 4.90 -1.65
N ILE A 71 4.92 4.54 -0.83
CA ILE A 71 3.52 4.42 -1.27
C ILE A 71 3.00 5.77 -1.75
N ASP A 72 3.27 6.86 -1.03
CA ASP A 72 2.92 8.23 -1.41
C ASP A 72 3.52 8.58 -2.78
N LYS A 73 4.79 8.27 -3.04
CA LYS A 73 5.42 8.51 -4.37
C LYS A 73 4.73 7.75 -5.50
N VAL A 74 4.24 6.54 -5.22
CA VAL A 74 3.47 5.76 -6.21
C VAL A 74 2.11 6.38 -6.46
N LEU A 75 1.49 6.94 -5.42
CA LEU A 75 0.18 7.59 -5.48
C LEU A 75 0.22 9.04 -5.96
N ASP A 76 1.35 9.74 -5.83
CA ASP A 76 1.54 11.12 -6.28
C ASP A 76 1.47 11.22 -7.82
N GLY A 77 1.92 10.17 -8.51
CA GLY A 77 1.69 9.98 -9.95
C GLY A 77 0.32 9.36 -10.31
N TYR A 78 -0.52 9.05 -9.32
CA TYR A 78 -1.86 8.51 -9.52
C TYR A 78 -2.88 9.66 -9.56
N GLN A 79 -3.04 10.27 -10.74
CA GLN A 79 -4.21 11.10 -10.99
C GLN A 79 -5.46 10.22 -10.85
N MET A 80 -6.27 10.50 -9.83
CA MET A 80 -7.66 10.04 -9.81
C MET A 80 -8.34 10.64 -11.02
N SER A 81 -8.49 9.88 -12.11
CA SER A 81 -9.50 10.20 -13.12
C SER A 81 -10.86 10.09 -12.44
N PHE A 82 -11.40 11.25 -12.06
CA PHE A 82 -12.80 11.44 -11.73
C PHE A 82 -13.67 11.25 -12.97
#